data_AF-A0A7G2CK12-F1
#
_entry.id   AF-A0A7G2CK12-F1
#
_cell.length_a   1.000
_cell.length_b   1.000
_cell.length_c   1.000
_cell.angle_alpha   90.00
_cell.angle_beta   90.00
_cell.angle_gamma   90.00
#
_symmetry.space_group_name_H-M   'P 1'
#
loop_
_entity.id
_entity.type
_entity.pdbx_description
1 polymer ?
#
loop_
_entity_poly.entity_id
_entity_poly.type
_entity_poly.pdbx_seq_one_letter_code
_entity_poly.pdbx_strand_id
1 'polypeptide(L)'
;MFLARTELTGRHYKKCNIAAEIWDLVDQLPNVKGISSDVLDCSLEETLYLVFLGFFIVLYAMSVTSVPQIDTKDSDNSKTESISFCSKCCANVDTMDHHCYLICNCVGKKNRGLFLCCLLAGTVNLSYLLYLCGAWAFRSNDCITVIGLLLVVLFLGLLAALLAFQLLLIRNKETTIGFMKKNKGKRNFLTGLAKLVV
;
A
#
# COMPACT_ATOMS: atom_id res chain seq x y z
N MET A 1 8.27 -13.36 5.44
CA MET A 1 7.96 -14.77 5.11
C MET A 1 8.75 -15.28 3.90
N PHE A 2 8.80 -14.55 2.77
CA PHE A 2 9.69 -14.91 1.65
C PHE A 2 11.19 -14.80 1.92
N LEU A 3 11.60 -13.87 2.79
CA LEU A 3 13.02 -13.64 3.09
C LEU A 3 13.56 -14.54 4.22
N ALA A 4 12.71 -15.30 4.90
CA ALA A 4 13.11 -16.10 6.07
C ALA A 4 13.80 -17.42 5.72
N ARG A 5 14.00 -17.74 4.43
CA ARG A 5 14.69 -18.96 4.00
C ARG A 5 16.09 -18.62 3.51
N THR A 6 17.08 -19.29 4.10
CA THR A 6 18.53 -19.17 3.84
C THR A 6 18.97 -19.61 2.44
N GLU A 7 18.03 -20.04 1.58
CA GLU A 7 18.29 -20.55 0.24
C GLU A 7 17.21 -20.04 -0.74
N LEU A 8 17.22 -18.76 -1.07
CA LEU A 8 16.70 -18.34 -2.36
C LEU A 8 17.74 -18.79 -3.41
N THR A 9 17.39 -19.64 -4.36
CA THR A 9 18.27 -20.06 -5.49
C THR A 9 19.47 -20.98 -5.20
N GLY A 10 19.61 -21.60 -4.01
CA GLY A 10 20.69 -22.56 -3.75
C GLY A 10 22.09 -21.95 -3.58
N ARG A 11 22.16 -20.63 -3.35
CA ARG A 11 23.35 -19.94 -2.84
C ARG A 11 23.11 -19.58 -1.36
N HIS A 12 24.17 -19.53 -0.55
CA HIS A 12 24.07 -19.18 0.86
C HIS A 12 23.80 -17.67 1.03
N TYR A 13 22.53 -17.28 1.19
CA TYR A 13 22.09 -15.87 1.27
C TYR A 13 21.90 -15.36 2.70
N LYS A 14 22.84 -15.65 3.61
CA LYS A 14 22.72 -15.16 4.99
C LYS A 14 22.83 -13.63 5.13
N LYS A 15 23.42 -12.91 4.16
CA LYS A 15 23.90 -11.53 4.37
C LYS A 15 22.98 -10.38 3.93
N CYS A 16 21.86 -10.63 3.25
CA CYS A 16 20.99 -9.55 2.73
C CYS A 16 19.56 -9.56 3.29
N ASN A 17 19.34 -10.23 4.43
CA ASN A 17 18.05 -10.21 5.11
C ASN A 17 18.13 -9.30 6.35
N ILE A 18 17.79 -8.02 6.16
CA ILE A 18 17.76 -7.03 7.25
C ILE A 18 16.94 -7.53 8.45
N ALA A 19 15.86 -8.29 8.24
CA ALA A 19 15.06 -8.80 9.35
C ALA A 19 15.78 -9.92 10.12
N ALA A 20 16.53 -10.78 9.44
CA ALA A 20 17.38 -11.77 10.10
C ALA A 20 18.56 -11.10 10.82
N GLU A 21 19.19 -10.10 10.21
CA GLU A 21 20.28 -9.35 10.84
C GLU A 21 19.82 -8.53 12.05
N ILE A 22 18.64 -7.89 11.98
CA ILE A 22 18.03 -7.23 13.14
C ILE A 22 17.74 -8.25 14.24
N TRP A 23 17.23 -9.43 13.87
CA TRP A 23 16.96 -10.50 14.84
C TRP A 23 18.25 -11.04 15.48
N ASP A 24 19.29 -11.29 14.69
CA ASP A 24 20.61 -11.72 15.15
C ASP A 24 21.27 -10.64 16.02
N LEU A 25 21.12 -9.35 15.68
CA LEU A 25 21.56 -8.23 16.51
C LEU A 25 20.81 -8.19 17.85
N VAL A 26 19.50 -8.44 17.83
CA VAL A 26 18.69 -8.51 19.06
C VAL A 26 19.12 -9.68 19.93
N ASP A 27 19.39 -10.85 19.34
CA ASP A 27 19.89 -12.02 20.06
C ASP A 27 21.33 -11.81 20.60
N GLN A 28 22.13 -10.97 19.94
CA GLN A 28 23.51 -10.65 20.33
C GLN A 28 23.65 -9.43 21.26
N LEU A 29 22.59 -8.62 21.45
CA LEU A 29 22.55 -7.49 22.40
C LEU A 29 23.15 -7.77 23.80
N PRO A 30 22.99 -8.97 24.41
CA PRO A 30 23.61 -9.24 25.71
C PRO A 30 25.16 -9.37 25.69
N ASN A 31 25.81 -9.49 24.53
CA ASN A 31 27.23 -9.86 24.42
C ASN A 31 28.07 -9.01 23.44
N VAL A 32 27.60 -7.84 22.99
CA VAL A 32 28.24 -7.11 21.89
C VAL A 32 29.62 -6.54 22.28
N LYS A 33 30.69 -7.19 21.81
CA LYS A 33 32.04 -6.62 21.66
C LYS A 33 32.32 -6.40 20.16
N GLY A 34 31.98 -5.21 19.68
CA GLY A 34 32.35 -4.73 18.35
C GLY A 34 31.36 -5.11 17.25
N ILE A 35 30.82 -4.09 16.58
CA ILE A 35 30.00 -4.25 15.37
C ILE A 35 30.98 -4.36 14.20
N SER A 36 31.14 -5.56 13.63
CA SER A 36 31.88 -5.74 12.38
C SER A 36 31.14 -5.01 11.25
N SER A 37 31.87 -4.30 10.38
CA SER A 37 31.32 -3.43 9.34
C SER A 37 31.03 -4.14 8.01
N ASP A 38 31.19 -5.47 7.94
CA ASP A 38 30.91 -6.31 6.75
C ASP A 38 29.39 -6.51 6.48
N VAL A 39 28.57 -5.52 6.84
CA VAL A 39 27.14 -5.65 7.12
C VAL A 39 26.26 -5.78 5.87
N LEU A 40 26.75 -5.49 4.66
CA LEU A 40 25.94 -5.64 3.44
C LEU A 40 26.81 -6.00 2.23
N ASP A 41 27.07 -7.28 2.04
CA ASP A 41 27.50 -7.82 0.74
C ASP A 41 26.25 -8.29 -0.03
N CYS A 42 25.45 -7.33 -0.48
CA CYS A 42 24.21 -7.56 -1.21
C CYS A 42 24.45 -7.44 -2.72
N SER A 43 23.75 -8.26 -3.50
CA SER A 43 23.67 -8.03 -4.95
C SER A 43 22.96 -6.71 -5.26
N LEU A 44 23.20 -6.16 -6.46
CA LEU A 44 22.52 -4.94 -6.90
C LEU A 44 20.99 -5.11 -6.91
N GLU A 45 20.50 -6.28 -7.32
CA GLU A 45 19.06 -6.59 -7.36
C GLU A 45 18.42 -6.58 -5.97
N GLU A 46 19.07 -7.20 -4.99
CA GLU A 46 18.61 -7.18 -3.60
C GLU A 46 18.66 -5.77 -3.02
N THR A 47 19.72 -5.02 -3.31
CA THR A 47 19.85 -3.62 -2.89
C THR A 47 18.72 -2.75 -3.45
N LEU A 48 18.41 -2.90 -4.75
CA LEU A 48 17.30 -2.19 -5.39
C LEU A 48 15.95 -2.55 -4.77
N TYR A 49 15.72 -3.84 -4.49
CA TYR A 49 14.49 -4.29 -3.81
C TYR A 49 14.36 -3.64 -2.42
N LEU A 50 15.43 -3.62 -1.62
CA LEU A 50 15.43 -3.00 -0.30
C LEU A 50 15.19 -1.49 -0.37
N VAL A 51 15.73 -0.81 -1.38
CA VAL A 51 15.46 0.61 -1.63
C VAL A 51 13.98 0.84 -1.95
N PHE A 52 13.37 0.04 -2.83
CA PHE A 52 11.94 0.16 -3.13
C PHE A 52 11.05 -0.15 -1.93
N LEU A 53 11.41 -1.18 -1.15
CA LEU A 53 10.70 -1.52 0.09
C LEU A 53 10.82 -0.39 1.12
N GLY A 54 12.01 0.15 1.33
CA GLY A 54 12.25 1.27 2.24
C GLY A 54 11.46 2.52 1.83
N PHE A 55 11.49 2.86 0.54
CA PHE A 55 10.70 3.97 -0.01
C PHE A 55 9.19 3.76 0.19
N PHE A 56 8.69 2.55 -0.05
CA PHE A 56 7.30 2.21 0.23
C PHE A 56 6.94 2.36 1.72
N ILE A 57 7.80 1.88 2.62
CA ILE A 57 7.59 2.01 4.08
C ILE A 57 7.50 3.48 4.50
N VAL A 58 8.39 4.32 3.98
CA VAL A 58 8.38 5.76 4.27
C VAL A 58 7.06 6.39 3.78
N LEU A 59 6.65 6.13 2.53
CA LEU A 59 5.39 6.66 2.00
C LEU A 59 4.16 6.15 2.74
N TYR A 60 4.18 4.90 3.19
CA TYR A 60 3.13 4.33 4.03
C TYR A 60 3.05 5.06 5.37
N ALA A 61 4.18 5.23 6.06
CA ALA A 61 4.24 5.96 7.33
C ALA A 61 3.78 7.41 7.18
N MET A 62 4.19 8.10 6.12
CA MET A 62 3.70 9.43 5.80
C MET A 62 2.19 9.43 5.55
N SER A 63 1.66 8.42 4.83
CA SER A 63 0.22 8.32 4.56
C SER A 63 -0.59 8.13 5.86
N VAL A 64 -0.12 7.27 6.76
CA VAL A 64 -0.72 7.06 8.09
C VAL A 64 -0.74 8.36 8.90
N THR A 65 0.37 9.10 8.90
CA THR A 65 0.52 10.32 9.71
C THR A 65 -0.06 11.58 9.06
N SER A 66 -0.37 11.55 7.76
CA SER A 66 -0.98 12.66 7.04
C SER A 66 -2.46 12.82 7.41
N VAL A 67 -2.77 13.69 8.37
CA VAL A 67 -4.15 13.91 8.83
C VAL A 67 -4.84 14.95 7.92
N PRO A 68 -5.87 14.58 7.13
CA PRO A 68 -6.58 15.53 6.25
C PRO A 68 -7.73 16.26 6.94
N GLN A 69 -7.82 16.17 8.26
CA GLN A 69 -8.93 16.72 9.05
C GLN A 69 -8.89 18.26 9.05
N ILE A 70 -10.07 18.88 9.12
CA ILE A 70 -10.23 20.33 9.26
C ILE A 70 -10.81 20.63 10.63
N ASP A 71 -10.29 21.67 11.29
CA ASP A 71 -10.88 22.18 12.53
C ASP A 71 -12.23 22.86 12.26
N THR A 72 -13.15 22.74 13.21
CA THR A 72 -14.52 23.29 13.10
C THR A 72 -14.55 24.78 12.81
N LYS A 73 -13.56 25.55 13.28
CA LYS A 73 -13.45 27.00 13.01
C LYS A 73 -13.13 27.33 11.55
N ASP A 74 -12.42 26.45 10.85
CA ASP A 74 -12.06 26.64 9.44
C ASP A 74 -13.19 26.17 8.50
N SER A 75 -14.09 25.31 8.98
CA SER A 75 -15.25 24.82 8.24
C SER A 75 -16.26 25.92 7.89
N ASP A 76 -16.43 26.93 8.75
CA ASP A 76 -17.39 28.02 8.52
C ASP A 76 -16.89 29.03 7.47
N ASN A 77 -15.57 29.09 7.23
CA ASN A 77 -14.94 30.00 6.27
C ASN A 77 -14.71 29.37 4.89
N SER A 78 -14.76 28.04 4.75
CA SER A 78 -14.54 27.36 3.46
C SER A 78 -15.79 27.42 2.56
N LYS A 79 -15.99 28.54 1.88
CA LYS A 79 -17.18 28.81 1.06
C LYS A 79 -17.32 28.00 -0.24
N THR A 80 -16.50 26.98 -0.52
CA THR A 80 -16.55 26.33 -1.86
C THR A 80 -16.11 24.86 -1.95
N GLU A 81 -15.72 24.18 -0.87
CA GLU A 81 -15.22 22.79 -0.95
C GLU A 81 -16.12 21.79 -0.21
N SER A 82 -16.22 20.57 -0.75
CA SER A 82 -17.13 19.54 -0.22
C SER A 82 -16.57 18.92 1.05
N ILE A 83 -16.89 19.50 2.21
CA ILE A 83 -16.57 18.91 3.51
C ILE A 83 -17.49 17.70 3.76
N SER A 84 -16.91 16.60 4.24
CA SER A 84 -17.67 15.42 4.67
C SER A 84 -17.20 14.95 6.04
N PHE A 85 -18.16 14.58 6.89
CA PHE A 85 -17.87 14.01 8.19
C PHE A 85 -17.55 12.52 8.07
N CYS A 86 -16.40 12.10 8.61
CA CYS A 86 -16.03 10.70 8.74
C CYS A 86 -16.36 10.20 10.16
N SER A 87 -17.30 9.26 10.28
CA SER A 87 -17.67 8.67 11.57
C SER A 87 -16.58 7.78 12.18
N LYS A 88 -15.65 7.25 11.38
CA LYS A 88 -14.55 6.41 11.86
C LYS A 88 -13.45 7.23 12.54
N CYS A 89 -13.17 8.40 11.99
CA CYS A 89 -12.19 9.33 12.56
C CYS A 89 -12.84 10.40 13.46
N CYS A 90 -14.17 10.41 13.58
CA CYS A 90 -14.95 11.42 14.30
C CYS A 90 -14.57 12.86 13.94
N ALA A 91 -14.32 13.13 12.65
CA ALA A 91 -13.79 14.41 12.19
C ALA A 91 -14.29 14.81 10.81
N ASN A 92 -14.27 16.11 10.53
CA ASN A 92 -14.56 16.68 9.22
C ASN A 92 -13.32 16.59 8.33
N VAL A 93 -13.51 16.16 7.08
CA VAL A 93 -12.43 15.98 6.10
C VAL A 93 -12.73 16.79 4.85
N ASP A 94 -11.74 17.55 4.41
CA ASP A 94 -11.79 18.33 3.18
C ASP A 94 -11.80 17.40 1.96
N THR A 95 -12.85 17.52 1.14
CA THR A 95 -13.01 16.77 -0.11
C THR A 95 -12.69 15.30 0.11
N MET A 96 -13.37 14.72 1.10
CA MET A 96 -13.17 13.33 1.53
C MET A 96 -13.31 12.38 0.34
N ASP A 97 -12.28 11.55 0.13
CA ASP A 97 -12.31 10.48 -0.86
C ASP A 97 -12.91 9.22 -0.25
N HIS A 98 -12.27 8.70 0.80
CA HIS A 98 -12.73 7.54 1.57
C HIS A 98 -11.99 7.46 2.92
N HIS A 99 -12.50 6.63 3.83
CA HIS A 99 -11.73 6.17 4.99
C HIS A 99 -11.02 4.86 4.61
N CYS A 100 -9.69 4.83 4.72
CA CYS A 100 -8.88 3.70 4.31
C CYS A 100 -8.43 2.91 5.53
N TYR A 101 -8.91 1.67 5.65
CA TYR A 101 -8.54 0.78 6.74
C TYR A 101 -7.07 0.33 6.69
N LEU A 102 -6.44 0.34 5.52
CA LEU A 102 -5.03 -0.10 5.38
C LEU A 102 -4.04 0.89 6.01
N ILE A 103 -4.35 2.19 5.97
CA ILE A 103 -3.55 3.24 6.61
C ILE A 103 -4.19 3.74 7.91
N CYS A 104 -5.30 3.13 8.34
CA CYS A 104 -6.10 3.54 9.49
C CYS A 104 -6.42 5.04 9.54
N ASN A 105 -6.64 5.66 8.38
CA ASN A 105 -6.79 7.11 8.25
C ASN A 105 -7.70 7.47 7.07
N CYS A 106 -8.20 8.70 7.06
CA CYS A 106 -8.94 9.26 5.95
C CYS A 106 -8.00 9.63 4.80
N VAL A 107 -8.49 9.45 3.58
CA VAL A 107 -7.90 10.02 2.36
C VAL A 107 -8.81 11.16 1.91
N GLY A 108 -8.25 12.37 1.80
CA GLY A 108 -8.93 13.60 1.39
C GLY A 108 -8.01 14.47 0.54
N LYS A 109 -8.40 15.72 0.28
CA LYS A 109 -7.67 16.60 -0.65
C LYS A 109 -6.18 16.70 -0.35
N LYS A 110 -5.82 16.89 0.92
CA LYS A 110 -4.46 17.17 1.38
C LYS A 110 -3.49 15.99 1.21
N ASN A 111 -3.96 14.75 1.37
CA ASN A 111 -3.11 13.56 1.37
C ASN A 111 -3.39 12.58 0.21
N ARG A 112 -4.33 12.88 -0.67
CA ARG A 112 -4.66 12.03 -1.83
C ARG A 112 -3.45 11.75 -2.73
N GLY A 113 -2.61 12.74 -2.99
CA GLY A 113 -1.41 12.58 -3.81
C GLY A 113 -0.40 11.62 -3.15
N LEU A 114 -0.16 11.80 -1.85
CA LEU A 114 0.71 10.93 -1.06
C LEU A 114 0.21 9.48 -1.04
N PHE A 115 -1.09 9.27 -0.84
CA PHE A 115 -1.71 7.95 -0.91
C PHE A 115 -1.50 7.28 -2.29
N LEU A 116 -1.61 8.05 -3.38
CA LEU A 116 -1.36 7.55 -4.73
C LEU A 116 0.11 7.13 -4.93
N CYS A 117 1.07 7.93 -4.44
CA CYS A 117 2.48 7.58 -4.45
C CYS A 117 2.74 6.30 -3.65
N CYS A 118 2.08 6.13 -2.50
CA CYS A 118 2.17 4.92 -1.69
C CYS A 118 1.66 3.68 -2.44
N LEU A 119 0.51 3.78 -3.13
CA LEU A 119 -0.02 2.69 -3.96
C LEU A 119 0.92 2.34 -5.12
N LEU A 120 1.48 3.34 -5.80
CA LEU A 120 2.42 3.15 -6.89
C LEU A 120 3.71 2.45 -6.40
N ALA A 121 4.30 2.94 -5.30
CA ALA A 121 5.50 2.35 -4.71
C ALA A 121 5.25 0.90 -4.28
N GLY A 122 4.11 0.60 -3.66
CA GLY A 122 3.73 -0.76 -3.28
C GLY A 122 3.57 -1.68 -4.50
N THR A 123 2.97 -1.17 -5.58
CA THR A 123 2.80 -1.90 -6.85
C THR A 123 4.15 -2.21 -7.48
N VAL A 124 5.03 -1.21 -7.61
CA VAL A 124 6.38 -1.39 -8.16
C VAL A 124 7.19 -2.38 -7.31
N ASN A 125 7.14 -2.26 -5.99
CA ASN A 125 7.86 -3.15 -5.09
C ASN A 125 7.43 -4.62 -5.24
N LEU A 126 6.11 -4.90 -5.28
CA LEU A 126 5.61 -6.27 -5.48
C LEU A 126 5.86 -6.78 -6.90
N SER A 127 5.76 -5.93 -7.93
CA SER A 127 6.13 -6.30 -9.29
C SER A 127 7.60 -6.68 -9.40
N TYR A 128 8.48 -5.92 -8.74
CA TYR A 128 9.91 -6.20 -8.74
C TYR A 128 10.24 -7.50 -7.99
N LEU A 129 9.61 -7.73 -6.84
CA LEU A 129 9.73 -9.02 -6.12
C LEU A 129 9.27 -10.21 -6.98
N LEU A 130 8.15 -10.05 -7.68
CA LEU A 130 7.63 -11.09 -8.57
C LEU A 130 8.55 -11.31 -9.78
N TYR A 131 9.18 -10.26 -10.31
CA TYR A 131 10.16 -10.37 -11.38
C TYR A 131 11.40 -11.16 -10.94
N LEU A 132 11.97 -10.84 -9.78
CA LEU A 132 13.18 -11.50 -9.26
C LEU A 132 12.93 -12.96 -8.89
N CYS A 133 11.85 -13.22 -8.14
CA CYS A 133 11.65 -14.53 -7.50
C CYS A 133 10.56 -15.39 -8.17
N GLY A 134 9.75 -14.83 -9.06
CA GLY A 134 8.53 -15.48 -9.54
C GLY A 134 8.79 -16.76 -10.33
N ALA A 135 9.77 -16.77 -11.23
CA ALA A 135 10.09 -17.95 -12.04
C ALA A 135 10.60 -19.12 -11.18
N TRP A 136 11.44 -18.82 -10.18
CA TRP A 136 11.92 -19.81 -9.22
C TRP A 136 10.77 -20.29 -8.32
N ALA A 137 9.97 -19.37 -7.77
CA ALA A 137 8.87 -19.70 -6.87
C ALA A 137 7.80 -20.55 -7.57
N PHE A 138 7.53 -20.31 -8.86
CA PHE A 138 6.56 -21.07 -9.65
C PHE A 138 7.00 -22.51 -9.90
N ARG A 139 8.32 -22.76 -9.98
CA ARG A 139 8.88 -24.12 -10.14
C ARG A 139 9.17 -24.81 -8.81
N SER A 140 8.98 -24.12 -7.69
CA SER A 140 9.23 -24.69 -6.37
C SER A 140 8.15 -25.71 -6.02
N ASN A 141 8.57 -26.87 -5.51
CA ASN A 141 7.66 -27.88 -4.95
C ASN A 141 7.33 -27.60 -3.46
N ASP A 142 7.84 -26.51 -2.91
CA ASP A 142 7.64 -26.15 -1.52
C ASP A 142 6.32 -25.38 -1.32
N CYS A 143 5.42 -25.95 -0.52
CA CYS A 143 4.09 -25.38 -0.26
C CYS A 143 4.16 -23.94 0.27
N ILE A 144 5.12 -23.62 1.14
CA ILE A 144 5.26 -22.28 1.73
C ILE A 144 5.63 -21.25 0.65
N THR A 145 6.54 -21.60 -0.24
CA THR A 145 6.95 -20.77 -1.38
C THR A 145 5.79 -20.52 -2.33
N VAL A 146 5.00 -21.56 -2.65
CA VAL A 146 3.83 -21.44 -3.52
C VAL A 146 2.73 -20.58 -2.88
N ILE A 147 2.43 -20.78 -1.60
CA ILE A 147 1.47 -19.93 -0.87
C ILE A 147 1.93 -18.47 -0.87
N GLY A 148 3.22 -18.24 -0.60
CA GLY A 148 3.79 -16.91 -0.72
C GLY A 148 3.55 -16.31 -2.10
N LEU A 149 3.81 -17.07 -3.17
CA LEU A 149 3.69 -16.57 -4.54
C LEU A 149 2.26 -16.15 -4.84
N LEU A 150 1.29 -16.98 -4.43
CA LEU A 150 -0.14 -16.68 -4.55
C LEU A 150 -0.51 -15.39 -3.81
N LEU A 151 0.02 -15.17 -2.59
CA LEU A 151 -0.21 -13.94 -1.85
C LEU A 151 0.38 -12.71 -2.57
N VAL A 152 1.60 -12.81 -3.09
CA VAL A 152 2.23 -11.70 -3.85
C VAL A 152 1.40 -11.36 -5.09
N VAL A 153 0.97 -12.35 -5.86
CA VAL A 153 0.13 -12.15 -7.05
C VAL A 153 -1.22 -11.54 -6.68
N LEU A 154 -1.87 -12.04 -5.62
CA LEU A 154 -3.15 -11.51 -5.14
C LEU A 154 -3.02 -10.04 -4.72
N PHE A 155 -2.06 -9.71 -3.86
CA PHE A 155 -1.87 -8.34 -3.39
C PHE A 155 -1.44 -7.40 -4.50
N LEU A 156 -0.58 -7.85 -5.42
CA LEU A 156 -0.21 -7.06 -6.60
C LEU A 156 -1.44 -6.75 -7.47
N GLY A 157 -2.29 -7.75 -7.72
CA GLY A 157 -3.54 -7.56 -8.47
C GLY A 157 -4.48 -6.55 -7.79
N LEU A 158 -4.65 -6.66 -6.47
CA LEU A 158 -5.47 -5.72 -5.69
C LEU A 158 -4.91 -4.30 -5.72
N LEU A 159 -3.60 -4.12 -5.50
CA LEU A 159 -2.95 -2.80 -5.54
C LEU A 159 -3.01 -2.18 -6.93
N ALA A 160 -2.75 -2.94 -7.98
CA ALA A 160 -2.82 -2.46 -9.36
C ALA A 160 -4.25 -2.04 -9.73
N ALA A 161 -5.27 -2.82 -9.33
CA ALA A 161 -6.67 -2.47 -9.56
C ALA A 161 -7.07 -1.19 -8.80
N LEU A 162 -6.66 -1.05 -7.54
CA LEU A 162 -6.91 0.15 -6.73
C LEU A 162 -6.20 1.38 -7.32
N LEU A 163 -4.95 1.23 -7.75
CA LEU A 163 -4.19 2.30 -8.40
C LEU A 163 -4.86 2.73 -9.70
N ALA A 164 -5.22 1.79 -10.57
CA ALA A 164 -5.93 2.07 -11.81
C ALA A 164 -7.26 2.79 -11.53
N PHE A 165 -8.03 2.33 -10.54
CA PHE A 165 -9.27 2.98 -10.13
C PHE A 165 -9.04 4.42 -9.66
N GLN A 166 -8.04 4.67 -8.81
CA GLN A 166 -7.72 6.01 -8.33
C GLN A 166 -7.24 6.94 -9.46
N LEU A 167 -6.44 6.44 -10.40
CA LEU A 167 -6.03 7.20 -11.59
C LEU A 167 -7.24 7.58 -12.47
N LEU A 168 -8.21 6.67 -12.64
CA LEU A 168 -9.46 6.98 -13.36
C LEU A 168 -10.26 8.07 -12.66
N LEU A 169 -10.37 8.05 -11.32
CA LEU A 169 -11.06 9.08 -10.56
C LEU A 169 -10.35 10.44 -10.67
N ILE A 170 -9.02 10.46 -10.59
CA ILE A 170 -8.23 11.69 -10.76
C ILE A 170 -8.45 12.28 -12.16
N ARG A 171 -8.39 11.43 -13.20
CA ARG A 171 -8.64 11.85 -14.59
C ARG A 171 -10.03 12.48 -14.75
N ASN A 172 -11.03 11.94 -14.06
CA ASN A 172 -12.40 12.44 -14.10
C ASN A 172 -12.66 13.60 -13.13
N LYS A 173 -11.67 14.03 -12.33
CA LYS A 173 -11.81 15.02 -11.25
C LYS A 173 -12.90 14.64 -10.23
N GLU A 174 -13.07 13.34 -9.98
CA GLU A 174 -14.06 12.79 -9.05
C GLU A 174 -13.38 12.23 -7.80
N THR A 175 -14.13 12.17 -6.69
CA THR A 175 -13.78 11.37 -5.51
C THR A 175 -14.50 10.02 -5.56
N THR A 176 -14.03 9.04 -4.79
CA THR A 176 -14.64 7.72 -4.67
C THR A 176 -16.08 7.84 -4.18
N ILE A 177 -16.33 8.67 -3.16
CA ILE A 177 -17.69 8.98 -2.68
C ILE A 177 -18.55 9.60 -3.80
N GLY A 178 -18.01 10.57 -4.55
CA GLY A 178 -18.70 11.22 -5.66
C GLY A 178 -19.10 10.22 -6.75
N PHE A 179 -18.16 9.38 -7.17
CA PHE A 179 -18.38 8.32 -8.16
C PHE A 179 -19.46 7.32 -7.69
N MET A 180 -19.40 6.88 -6.43
CA MET A 180 -20.40 5.95 -5.88
C MET A 180 -21.80 6.57 -5.81
N LYS A 181 -21.92 7.85 -5.39
CA LYS A 181 -23.21 8.56 -5.37
C LYS A 181 -23.82 8.67 -6.76
N LYS A 182 -23.00 9.05 -7.75
CA LYS A 182 -23.40 9.14 -9.16
C LYS A 182 -23.89 7.80 -9.71
N ASN A 183 -23.14 6.72 -9.46
CA ASN A 183 -23.51 5.39 -9.94
C ASN A 183 -24.71 4.79 -9.20
N LYS A 184 -24.87 5.06 -7.91
CA LYS A 184 -26.08 4.67 -7.16
C LYS A 184 -27.33 5.34 -7.75
N GLY A 185 -27.24 6.63 -8.10
CA GLY A 185 -28.30 7.35 -8.80
C GLY A 185 -28.67 6.71 -10.14
N LYS A 186 -27.67 6.42 -10.98
CA LYS A 186 -27.88 5.72 -12.27
C LYS A 186 -28.52 4.34 -12.10
N ARG A 187 -28.04 3.54 -11.15
CA ARG A 187 -28.60 2.22 -10.88
C ARG A 187 -30.06 2.33 -10.47
N ASN A 188 -30.38 3.20 -9.51
CA ASN A 188 -31.75 3.39 -9.03
C ASN A 188 -32.70 3.89 -10.14
N PHE A 189 -32.22 4.76 -11.03
CA PHE A 189 -32.98 5.21 -12.19
C PHE A 189 -33.29 4.07 -13.17
N LEU A 190 -32.28 3.23 -13.49
CA LEU A 190 -32.48 2.05 -14.34
C LEU A 190 -33.44 1.03 -13.71
N THR A 191 -33.34 0.77 -12.40
CA THR A 191 -34.32 -0.09 -11.72
C THR A 191 -35.72 0.52 -11.69
N GLY A 192 -35.83 1.85 -11.63
CA GLY A 192 -37.11 2.57 -11.73
C GLY A 192 -37.75 2.44 -13.11
N LEU A 193 -36.97 2.61 -14.18
CA LEU A 193 -37.43 2.40 -15.56
C LEU A 193 -37.85 0.95 -15.81
N ALA A 194 -37.08 -0.02 -15.31
CA ALA A 194 -37.43 -1.43 -15.45
C ALA A 194 -38.77 -1.79 -14.77
N LYS A 195 -39.16 -1.08 -13.71
CA LYS A 195 -40.48 -1.25 -13.06
C LYS A 195 -41.64 -0.55 -13.78
N LEU A 196 -41.36 0.36 -14.71
CA LEU A 196 -42.39 1.06 -15.50
C LEU A 196 -42.71 0.35 -16.82
N VAL A 197 -41.89 -0.63 -17.21
CA VAL A 197 -42.01 -1.38 -18.48
C VAL A 197 -42.64 -2.77 -18.27
N VAL A 198 -42.96 -3.13 -17.01
CA VAL A 198 -43.70 -4.35 -16.62
C VAL A 198 -45.05 -3.94 -16.06
#